data_AF-A0A7J5EIP5-F1
#
_entry.id   AF-A0A7J5EIP5-F1
#
_cell.length_a   1.000
_cell.length_b   1.000
_cell.length_c   1.000
_cell.angle_alpha   90.00
_cell.angle_beta   90.00
_cell.angle_gamma   90.00
#
_symmetry.space_group_name_H-M   'P 1'
#
loop_
_entity.id
_entity.type
_entity.pdbx_description
1 polymer ?
#
loop_
_entity_poly.entity_id
_entity_poly.type
_entity_poly.pdbx_seq_one_letter_code
_entity_poly.pdbx_strand_id
1 'polypeptide(L)'
;MKDDKLLQHDPLSEADLILRDDFYGRGPAAAPAKKGGQARPTHYKVICISMYTRDIEELEAKVHELKRRGWTKANKSHLIRLALAQLDLDKLPTPRQ
;
A
#
# COMPACT_ATOMS: atom_id res chain seq x y z
N MET A 1 -36.75 20.37 -44.91
CA MET A 1 -35.36 20.44 -45.43
C MET A 1 -34.33 20.89 -44.38
N LYS A 2 -34.67 21.03 -43.09
CA LYS A 2 -33.70 21.40 -42.03
C LYS A 2 -33.41 20.26 -41.04
N ASP A 3 -34.29 19.26 -40.99
CA ASP A 3 -34.23 18.15 -40.04
C ASP A 3 -33.25 17.04 -40.43
N ASP A 4 -32.97 16.90 -41.74
CA ASP A 4 -32.08 15.87 -42.28
C ASP A 4 -30.60 16.09 -41.91
N LYS A 5 -30.20 17.36 -41.71
CA LYS A 5 -28.84 17.72 -41.31
C LYS A 5 -28.54 17.48 -39.83
N LEU A 6 -29.57 17.34 -38.97
CA LEU A 6 -29.41 17.09 -37.54
C LEU A 6 -29.21 15.60 -37.22
N LEU A 7 -29.65 14.69 -38.10
CA LEU A 7 -29.47 13.24 -37.97
C LEU A 7 -28.13 12.71 -38.51
N GLN A 8 -27.35 13.55 -39.20
CA GLN A 8 -26.06 13.16 -39.78
C GLN A 8 -24.90 13.22 -38.80
N HIS A 9 -25.06 13.94 -37.68
CA HIS A 9 -24.05 14.01 -36.64
C HIS A 9 -24.40 13.01 -35.55
N ASP A 10 -23.91 11.78 -35.67
CA ASP A 10 -24.06 10.76 -34.64
C ASP A 10 -23.06 11.02 -33.49
N PRO A 11 -23.50 11.53 -32.32
CA PRO A 11 -22.61 11.86 -31.21
C PRO A 11 -21.97 10.60 -30.58
N LEU A 12 -22.49 9.41 -30.86
CA LEU A 12 -21.91 8.15 -30.36
C LEU A 12 -20.62 7.79 -31.10
N SER A 13 -20.46 8.24 -32.34
CA SER A 13 -19.25 8.01 -33.14
C SER A 13 -18.03 8.73 -32.55
N GLU A 14 -18.20 9.93 -31.98
CA GLU A 14 -17.13 10.64 -31.26
C GLU A 14 -16.80 9.95 -29.92
N ALA A 15 -17.82 9.48 -29.21
CA ALA A 15 -17.64 8.76 -27.96
C ALA A 15 -16.86 7.44 -28.16
N ASP A 16 -17.14 6.70 -29.24
CA ASP A 16 -16.43 5.46 -29.56
C ASP A 16 -14.96 5.68 -29.91
N LEU A 17 -14.62 6.82 -30.53
CA LEU A 17 -13.23 7.21 -30.77
C LEU A 17 -12.50 7.53 -29.47
N ILE A 18 -13.13 8.28 -28.56
CA ILE A 18 -12.57 8.62 -27.24
C ILE A 18 -12.39 7.35 -26.39
N LEU A 19 -13.40 6.46 -26.38
CA LEU A 19 -13.36 5.20 -25.65
C LEU A 19 -12.26 4.27 -26.19
N ARG A 20 -12.06 4.22 -27.51
CA ARG A 20 -10.98 3.46 -28.13
C ARG A 20 -9.61 4.05 -27.84
N ASP A 21 -9.40 5.36 -27.95
CA ASP A 21 -8.05 5.92 -27.80
C ASP A 21 -7.62 6.07 -26.33
N ASP A 22 -8.52 6.50 -25.43
CA ASP A 22 -8.16 6.82 -24.06
C ASP A 22 -8.36 5.66 -23.06
N PHE A 23 -9.40 4.84 -23.25
CA PHE A 23 -9.83 3.84 -22.24
C PHE A 23 -9.53 2.38 -22.61
N TYR A 24 -9.74 1.98 -23.87
CA TYR A 24 -9.68 0.55 -24.26
C TYR A 24 -8.58 0.20 -25.28
N GLY A 25 -7.98 1.16 -25.97
CA GLY A 25 -6.92 0.94 -26.99
C GLY A 25 -5.50 0.94 -26.43
N ARG A 26 -5.33 1.34 -25.16
CA ARG A 26 -4.08 1.08 -24.43
C ARG A 26 -4.01 -0.40 -24.09
N GLY A 27 -3.56 -1.20 -25.06
CA GLY A 27 -3.10 -2.56 -24.84
C GLY A 27 -2.19 -2.62 -23.61
N PRO A 28 -2.15 -3.76 -22.90
CA PRO A 28 -1.70 -3.87 -21.51
C PRO A 28 -0.46 -3.02 -21.31
N ALA A 29 -0.62 -1.93 -20.56
CA ALA A 29 0.44 -0.95 -20.35
C ALA A 29 1.70 -1.70 -19.97
N ALA A 30 2.74 -1.59 -20.82
CA ALA A 30 4.01 -2.25 -20.59
C ALA A 30 4.42 -1.99 -19.14
N ALA A 31 4.57 -3.07 -18.36
CA ALA A 31 4.85 -2.98 -16.94
C ALA A 31 6.02 -2.01 -16.75
N PRO A 32 5.91 -1.05 -15.80
CA PRO A 32 6.92 -0.01 -15.66
C PRO A 32 8.29 -0.67 -15.51
N ALA A 33 9.21 -0.33 -16.43
CA ALA A 33 10.57 -0.82 -16.40
C ALA A 33 11.13 -0.57 -15.00
N LYS A 34 11.53 -1.64 -14.30
CA LYS A 34 12.13 -1.55 -12.97
C LYS A 34 13.38 -0.68 -13.09
N LYS A 35 13.27 0.61 -12.72
CA LYS A 35 14.42 1.50 -12.60
C LYS A 35 15.47 0.77 -11.76
N GLY A 36 16.66 0.60 -12.35
CA GLY A 36 17.77 -0.15 -11.76
C GLY A 36 17.94 0.22 -10.30
N GLY A 37 17.64 -0.74 -9.42
CA GLY A 37 17.62 -0.51 -7.99
C GLY A 37 19.04 -0.30 -7.50
N GLN A 38 19.30 0.86 -6.90
CA GLN A 38 20.40 0.99 -5.96
C GLN A 38 20.34 -0.20 -5.01
N ALA A 39 21.49 -0.85 -4.76
CA ALA A 39 21.59 -2.04 -3.94
C ALA A 39 20.85 -1.77 -2.61
N ARG A 40 19.77 -2.53 -2.38
CA ARG A 40 18.95 -2.35 -1.18
C ARG A 40 19.85 -2.58 0.03
N PRO A 41 19.81 -1.71 1.04
CA PRO A 41 20.59 -1.93 2.25
C PRO A 41 20.30 -3.32 2.83
N THR A 42 21.34 -4.11 3.07
CA THR A 42 21.23 -5.54 3.44
C THR A 42 20.72 -5.78 4.87
N HIS A 43 20.54 -4.72 5.66
CA HIS A 43 20.32 -4.81 7.11
C HIS A 43 18.84 -4.87 7.54
N TYR A 44 17.88 -4.78 6.60
CA TYR A 44 16.46 -5.03 6.90
C TYR A 44 15.68 -5.48 5.67
N LYS A 45 14.56 -6.17 5.92
CA LYS A 45 13.59 -6.58 4.89
C LYS A 45 12.23 -6.00 5.26
N VAL A 46 11.53 -5.43 4.28
CA VAL A 46 10.12 -5.03 4.45
C VAL A 46 9.27 -6.29 4.34
N ILE A 47 8.47 -6.55 5.37
CA ILE A 47 7.56 -7.68 5.45
C ILE A 47 6.13 -7.19 5.69
N CYS A 48 5.16 -7.94 5.19
CA CYS A 48 3.75 -7.79 5.55
C CYS A 48 3.40 -8.92 6.53
N ILE A 49 2.86 -8.58 7.70
CA ILE A 49 2.45 -9.56 8.72
C ILE A 49 1.00 -9.31 9.08
N SER A 50 0.25 -10.39 9.31
CA SER A 50 -1.09 -10.33 9.91
C SER A 50 -0.98 -10.29 11.43
N MET A 51 -1.75 -9.42 12.08
CA MET A 51 -1.84 -9.29 13.54
C MET A 51 -3.31 -9.04 13.92
N TYR A 52 -3.67 -9.27 15.19
CA TYR A 52 -5.01 -8.90 15.67
C TYR A 52 -5.21 -7.39 15.62
N THR A 53 -6.41 -6.95 15.23
CA THR A 53 -6.74 -5.52 15.10
C THR A 53 -6.45 -4.75 16.39
N ARG A 54 -6.80 -5.34 17.53
CA ARG A 54 -6.53 -4.78 18.86
C ARG A 54 -5.03 -4.54 19.10
N ASP A 55 -4.19 -5.49 18.70
CA ASP A 55 -2.74 -5.37 18.90
C ASP A 55 -2.14 -4.28 18.01
N ILE A 56 -2.71 -4.10 16.81
CA ILE A 56 -2.32 -3.02 15.89
C ILE A 56 -2.65 -1.66 16.51
N GLU A 57 -3.86 -1.50 17.05
CA GLU A 57 -4.30 -0.26 17.72
C GLU A 57 -3.42 0.06 18.93
N GLU A 58 -3.09 -0.94 19.76
CA GLU A 58 -2.23 -0.77 20.93
C GLU A 58 -0.80 -0.35 20.51
N LEU A 59 -0.27 -0.95 19.44
CA LEU A 59 1.04 -0.58 18.90
C LEU A 59 1.04 0.87 18.40
N GLU A 60 -0.02 1.31 17.72
CA GLU A 60 -0.16 2.69 17.25
C GLU A 60 -0.28 3.69 18.41
N ALA A 61 -1.07 3.38 19.43
CA ALA A 61 -1.21 4.21 20.63
C ALA A 61 0.15 4.40 21.32
N LYS A 62 0.94 3.33 21.46
CA LYS A 62 2.30 3.39 22.04
C LYS A 62 3.25 4.22 21.20
N VAL A 63 3.22 4.11 19.86
CA VAL A 63 4.01 4.99 18.97
C VAL A 63 3.62 6.45 19.17
N HIS A 64 2.33 6.75 19.24
CA HIS A 64 1.84 8.11 19.45
C HIS A 64 2.30 8.67 20.80
N GLU A 65 2.23 7.88 21.86
CA GLU A 65 2.72 8.28 23.17
C GLU A 65 4.23 8.54 23.18
N LEU A 66 5.04 7.69 22.54
CA LEU A 66 6.48 7.90 22.42
C LEU A 66 6.79 9.20 21.67
N LYS A 67 6.08 9.48 20.58
CA LYS A 67 6.22 10.74 19.84
C LYS A 67 5.84 11.94 20.71
N ARG A 68 4.76 11.85 21.48
CA ARG A 68 4.35 12.88 22.46
C ARG A 68 5.44 13.14 23.51
N ARG A 69 6.15 12.10 23.94
CA ARG A 69 7.29 12.18 24.87
C ARG A 69 8.60 12.68 24.23
N GLY A 70 8.58 13.13 22.97
CA GLY A 70 9.73 13.70 22.27
C GLY A 70 10.51 12.73 21.39
N TRP A 71 10.09 11.46 21.28
CA TRP A 71 10.74 10.48 20.40
C TRP A 71 10.25 10.65 18.96
N THR A 72 10.78 11.64 18.25
CA THR A 72 10.35 12.01 16.89
C THR A 72 10.51 10.90 15.85
N LYS A 73 11.47 9.99 16.05
CA LYS A 73 11.76 8.85 15.15
C LYS A 73 11.13 7.51 15.60
N ALA A 74 10.24 7.52 16.59
CA ALA A 74 9.55 6.31 17.01
C ALA A 74 8.64 5.78 15.89
N ASN A 75 8.80 4.50 15.54
CA ASN A 75 7.98 3.80 14.56
C ASN A 75 7.59 2.41 15.06
N LYS A 76 6.60 1.79 14.39
CA LYS A 76 6.10 0.45 14.74
C LYS A 76 7.25 -0.57 14.84
N SER A 77 8.16 -0.56 13.87
CA SER A 77 9.33 -1.45 13.84
C SER A 77 10.33 -1.21 14.98
N HIS A 78 10.40 -0.01 15.55
CA HIS A 78 11.25 0.30 16.69
C HIS A 78 10.71 -0.38 17.96
N LEU A 79 9.40 -0.24 18.21
CA LEU A 79 8.74 -0.91 19.33
C LEU A 79 8.83 -2.43 19.22
N ILE A 80 8.58 -3.00 18.03
CA ILE A 80 8.69 -4.44 17.81
C ILE A 80 10.11 -4.94 18.10
N ARG A 81 11.15 -4.22 17.64
CA ARG A 81 12.55 -4.57 17.94
C ARG A 81 12.85 -4.55 19.44
N LEU A 82 12.36 -3.53 20.16
CA LEU A 82 12.54 -3.43 21.60
C LEU A 82 11.84 -4.58 22.34
N ALA A 83 10.62 -4.92 21.93
CA ALA A 83 9.88 -6.04 22.50
C ALA A 83 10.60 -7.39 22.26
N LEU A 84 11.10 -7.61 21.05
CA LEU A 84 11.88 -8.81 20.72
C LEU A 84 13.17 -8.93 21.54
N ALA A 85 13.84 -7.82 21.84
CA ALA A 85 15.05 -7.82 22.66
C ALA A 85 14.79 -8.15 24.15
N GLN A 86 13.56 -7.94 24.62
CA GLN A 86 13.15 -8.21 26.00
C GLN A 86 12.48 -9.58 26.17
N LEU A 87 12.03 -10.19 25.07
CA LEU A 87 11.31 -11.45 25.09
C LEU A 87 12.23 -12.61 25.47
N ASP A 88 11.87 -13.31 26.53
CA ASP A 88 12.54 -14.54 26.98
C ASP A 88 11.65 -15.74 26.61
N LEU A 89 12.15 -16.61 25.73
CA LEU A 89 11.40 -17.74 25.19
C LEU A 89 11.20 -18.85 26.23
N ASP A 90 12.11 -18.99 27.19
CA ASP A 90 12.05 -20.04 28.21
C ASP A 90 10.92 -19.77 29.22
N LYS A 91 10.44 -18.52 29.28
CA LYS A 91 9.32 -18.10 30.13
C LYS A 91 7.96 -18.16 29.44
N LEU A 92 7.91 -18.56 28.17
CA LEU A 92 6.65 -18.66 27.45
C LEU A 92 5.88 -19.89 27.92
N PRO A 93 4.57 -19.75 28.22
CA PRO A 93 3.75 -20.90 28.55
C PRO A 93 3.74 -21.85 27.35
N THR A 94 3.94 -23.14 27.60
CA THR A 94 3.76 -24.16 26.56
C THR A 94 2.34 -24.04 26.01
N PRO A 95 2.16 -23.99 24.67
CA PRO A 95 0.84 -23.90 24.08
C PRO A 95 0.02 -25.10 24.55
N ARG A 96 -1.15 -24.84 25.15
CA ARG A 96 -2.14 -25.90 25.37
C ARG A 96 -2.58 -26.36 23.98
N GLN A 97 -2.15 -27.55 23.60
CA GLN A 97 -2.67 -28.25 22.42
C GLN A 97 -4.12 -28.61 22.63
#